data_AF-C1DM82-F1
#
_entry.id   AF-C1DM82-F1
#
_cell.length_a   1.000
_cell.length_b   1.000
_cell.length_c   1.000
_cell.angle_alpha   90.00
_cell.angle_beta   90.00
_cell.angle_gamma   90.00
#
_symmetry.space_group_name_H-M   'P 1'
#
loop_
_entity.id
_entity.type
_entity.pdbx_description
1 polymer ?
#
loop_
_entity_poly.entity_id
_entity_poly.type
_entity_poly.pdbx_seq_one_letter_code
_entity_poly.pdbx_strand_id
1 'polypeptide(L)'
;MHKMKTRGPARRALLLLGLLLALAPGARAAEPLRLAMVGGIQMSGVGERLRMRLEAGTGVRLELVAVANKEAIVPRFARGEADLLLIHGGSETFALQARGLGGQMRVWGFNEHVLVGPAEDPAGVRGAADGAEAFRRIAAARAPFVAFRDAGSHEIVQRLWKRAGIRPEPDWVLLDRSERPQEILAQAAQQRAYVVVGGIPAAFGKLRGEGLEILLRGDRRMRRAYVALEPGPAHPASATAREDARRVVDYLVSAAGQADLAAADTEAGGPWIYGLAEAPPALSAGSGAASPASPRR
;
A
#
# COMPACT_ATOMS: atom_id res chain seq x y z
N MET A 1 -65.52 -2.35 77.38
CA MET A 1 -65.58 -2.76 75.96
C MET A 1 -64.85 -1.71 75.11
N HIS A 2 -63.67 -2.04 74.55
CA HIS A 2 -63.42 -2.16 73.09
C HIS A 2 -63.75 -0.87 72.29
N LYS A 3 -62.88 -0.20 71.51
CA LYS A 3 -61.59 -0.51 70.88
C LYS A 3 -60.90 0.81 70.49
N MET A 4 -59.57 0.82 70.55
CA MET A 4 -58.67 1.77 69.87
C MET A 4 -58.95 1.88 68.36
N LYS A 5 -58.88 3.09 67.81
CA LYS A 5 -58.52 3.33 66.40
C LYS A 5 -57.46 4.41 66.32
N THR A 6 -56.44 4.13 65.52
CA THR A 6 -55.15 4.78 65.42
C THR A 6 -55.01 5.49 64.08
N ARG A 7 -54.02 6.41 63.99
CA ARG A 7 -53.35 6.97 62.78
C ARG A 7 -54.17 8.02 62.01
N GLY A 8 -53.66 9.19 61.62
CA GLY A 8 -52.35 9.84 61.74
C GLY A 8 -52.39 11.16 60.92
N PRO A 9 -51.54 12.17 61.20
CA PRO A 9 -51.51 13.40 60.42
C PRO A 9 -50.69 13.20 59.14
N ALA A 10 -51.31 13.29 57.97
CA ALA A 10 -50.59 13.28 56.69
C ALA A 10 -49.86 14.62 56.53
N ARG A 11 -48.55 14.56 56.75
CA ARG A 11 -47.59 15.66 56.62
C ARG A 11 -47.59 16.23 55.21
N ARG A 12 -47.60 17.56 55.14
CA ARG A 12 -47.12 18.37 54.01
C ARG A 12 -45.72 17.91 53.62
N ALA A 13 -45.55 17.32 52.44
CA ALA A 13 -44.24 17.07 51.84
C ALA A 13 -44.08 18.03 50.65
N LEU A 14 -43.28 19.05 50.90
CA LEU A 14 -42.89 20.12 49.98
C LEU A 14 -42.09 19.54 48.81
N LEU A 15 -42.38 20.07 47.61
CA LEU A 15 -41.53 20.12 46.42
C LEU A 15 -40.02 20.11 46.72
N LEU A 16 -39.29 19.19 46.09
CA LEU A 16 -37.91 19.34 45.60
C LEU A 16 -37.53 18.09 44.81
N LEU A 17 -38.14 17.91 43.63
CA LEU A 17 -37.58 17.02 42.61
C LEU A 17 -36.41 17.77 41.97
N GLY A 18 -35.26 17.70 42.63
CA GLY A 18 -34.00 18.23 42.13
C GLY A 18 -33.67 17.55 40.80
N LEU A 19 -33.74 18.33 39.74
CA LEU A 19 -33.25 17.99 38.41
C LEU A 19 -31.73 17.85 38.48
N LEU A 20 -31.26 16.64 38.83
CA LEU A 20 -29.90 16.20 38.57
C LEU A 20 -29.78 15.96 37.05
N LEU A 21 -29.64 17.05 36.28
CA LEU A 21 -28.98 16.97 34.99
C LEU A 21 -27.54 16.56 35.29
N ALA A 22 -27.28 15.26 35.26
CA ALA A 22 -25.92 14.76 35.15
C ALA A 22 -25.30 15.43 33.92
N LEU A 23 -24.33 16.32 34.13
CA LEU A 23 -23.35 16.64 33.10
C LEU A 23 -22.59 15.33 32.84
N ALA A 24 -23.14 14.50 31.95
CA ALA A 24 -22.31 13.51 31.28
C ALA A 24 -21.19 14.31 30.59
N PRO A 25 -19.91 14.00 30.82
CA PRO A 25 -18.86 14.58 30.01
C PRO A 25 -19.24 14.28 28.56
N GLY A 26 -19.49 15.32 27.77
CA GLY A 26 -19.83 15.15 26.37
C GLY A 26 -18.74 14.28 25.75
N ALA A 27 -19.11 13.08 25.30
CA ALA A 27 -18.19 12.21 24.60
C ALA A 27 -17.72 12.98 23.37
N ARG A 28 -16.54 13.60 23.45
CA ARG A 28 -15.91 14.26 22.31
C ARG A 28 -15.70 13.14 21.30
N ALA A 29 -16.41 13.22 20.17
CA ALA A 29 -16.25 12.26 19.11
C ALA A 29 -14.75 12.13 18.81
N ALA A 30 -14.25 10.89 18.80
CA ALA A 30 -12.84 10.64 18.52
C ALA A 30 -12.49 11.27 17.16
N GLU A 31 -11.39 12.03 17.14
CA GLU A 31 -10.91 12.63 15.90
C GLU A 31 -10.49 11.52 14.94
N PRO A 32 -10.82 11.61 13.64
CA PRO A 32 -10.48 10.56 12.69
C PRO A 32 -8.96 10.45 12.54
N LEU A 33 -8.47 9.23 12.34
CA LEU A 33 -7.10 8.99 11.95
C LEU A 33 -6.91 9.43 10.49
N ARG A 34 -6.00 10.37 10.26
CA ARG A 34 -5.76 10.94 8.93
C ARG A 34 -4.85 10.03 8.12
N LEU A 35 -5.39 9.45 7.06
CA LEU A 35 -4.71 8.52 6.18
C LEU A 35 -4.23 9.23 4.90
N ALA A 36 -2.97 9.04 4.56
CA ALA A 36 -2.44 9.37 3.23
C ALA A 36 -2.03 8.09 2.50
N MET A 37 -2.32 8.01 1.20
CA MET A 37 -2.01 6.83 0.38
C MET A 37 -1.50 7.16 -1.01
N VAL A 38 -0.68 6.28 -1.57
CA VAL A 38 -0.23 6.43 -2.96
C VAL A 38 -1.37 6.17 -3.95
N GLY A 39 -1.48 7.05 -4.96
CA GLY A 39 -2.63 7.09 -5.86
C GLY A 39 -2.91 5.84 -6.68
N GLY A 40 -1.92 4.95 -6.86
CA GLY A 40 -2.13 3.65 -7.52
C GLY A 40 -3.16 2.78 -6.79
N ILE A 41 -3.23 2.85 -5.46
CA ILE A 41 -4.18 2.07 -4.65
C ILE A 41 -5.62 2.56 -4.87
N GLN A 42 -5.81 3.88 -5.03
CA GLN A 42 -7.13 4.44 -5.31
C GLN A 42 -7.55 4.19 -6.77
N MET A 43 -6.59 4.30 -7.70
CA MET A 43 -6.83 4.07 -9.13
C MET A 43 -7.34 2.67 -9.43
N SER A 44 -6.89 1.66 -8.68
CA SER A 44 -7.39 0.29 -8.83
C SER A 44 -8.80 0.08 -8.27
N GLY A 45 -9.39 1.06 -7.57
CA GLY A 45 -10.66 0.91 -6.87
C GLY A 45 -10.57 0.21 -5.52
N VAL A 46 -9.37 -0.25 -5.11
CA VAL A 46 -9.16 -0.98 -3.85
C VAL A 46 -9.12 -0.04 -2.65
N GLY A 47 -8.59 1.18 -2.80
CA GLY A 47 -8.32 2.10 -1.70
C GLY A 47 -9.53 2.40 -0.81
N GLU A 48 -10.64 2.83 -1.41
CA GLU A 48 -11.85 3.17 -0.66
C GLU A 48 -12.50 1.94 -0.02
N ARG A 49 -12.52 0.81 -0.73
CA ARG A 49 -13.05 -0.46 -0.20
C ARG A 49 -12.25 -0.96 1.00
N LEU A 50 -10.93 -0.90 0.89
CA LEU A 50 -10.03 -1.25 1.98
C LEU A 50 -10.23 -0.30 3.18
N ARG A 51 -10.34 1.02 2.94
CA ARG A 51 -10.59 2.01 4.00
C ARG A 51 -11.84 1.66 4.80
N MET A 52 -12.97 1.42 4.14
CA MET A 52 -14.23 1.06 4.81
C MET A 52 -14.10 -0.23 5.65
N ARG A 53 -13.39 -1.23 5.16
CA ARG A 53 -13.14 -2.50 5.87
C ARG A 53 -12.23 -2.32 7.07
N LEU A 54 -11.19 -1.49 6.95
CA LEU A 54 -10.32 -1.12 8.07
C LEU A 54 -11.10 -0.39 9.16
N GLU A 55 -11.99 0.55 8.81
CA GLU A 55 -12.86 1.22 9.77
C GLU A 55 -13.76 0.22 10.51
N ALA A 56 -14.43 -0.67 9.76
CA ALA A 56 -15.32 -1.68 10.32
C ALA A 56 -14.58 -2.68 11.24
N GLY A 57 -13.39 -3.11 10.83
CA GLY A 57 -12.60 -4.10 11.58
C GLY A 57 -11.92 -3.57 12.84
N THR A 58 -11.72 -2.24 12.93
CA THR A 58 -10.96 -1.62 14.02
C THR A 58 -11.77 -0.69 14.90
N GLY A 59 -12.92 -0.22 14.42
CA GLY A 59 -13.69 0.86 15.03
C GLY A 59 -13.03 2.24 14.94
N VAL A 60 -11.88 2.36 14.26
CA VAL A 60 -11.17 3.62 14.06
C VAL A 60 -11.72 4.31 12.82
N ARG A 61 -12.18 5.56 12.96
CA ARG A 61 -12.61 6.36 11.81
C ARG A 61 -11.37 6.80 11.02
N LEU A 62 -11.39 6.59 9.71
CA LEU A 62 -10.32 6.92 8.78
C LEU A 62 -10.73 8.06 7.86
N GLU A 63 -10.00 9.17 7.92
CA GLU A 63 -10.16 10.28 6.99
C GLU A 63 -9.06 10.25 5.94
N LEU A 64 -9.43 10.10 4.66
CA LEU A 64 -8.48 10.11 3.56
C LEU A 64 -8.10 11.55 3.20
N VAL A 65 -6.99 12.04 3.76
CA VAL A 65 -6.54 13.43 3.61
C VAL A 65 -5.67 13.67 2.38
N ALA A 66 -5.09 12.60 1.80
CA ALA A 66 -4.29 12.71 0.58
C ALA A 66 -4.22 11.41 -0.22
N VAL A 67 -4.48 11.51 -1.52
CA VAL A 67 -4.25 10.47 -2.53
C VAL A 67 -3.43 11.06 -3.66
N ALA A 68 -2.13 10.74 -3.71
CA ALA A 68 -1.24 11.33 -4.70
C ALA A 68 0.00 10.47 -4.94
N ASN A 69 0.94 10.97 -5.74
CA ASN A 69 2.27 10.39 -5.83
C ASN A 69 3.06 10.60 -4.51
N LYS A 70 4.17 9.87 -4.37
CA LYS A 70 5.00 9.92 -3.16
C LYS A 70 5.50 11.33 -2.84
N GLU A 71 5.82 12.11 -3.87
CA GLU A 71 6.32 13.48 -3.76
C GLU A 71 5.31 14.42 -3.06
N ALA A 72 4.01 14.13 -3.19
CA ALA A 72 2.96 14.90 -2.56
C ALA A 72 2.57 14.38 -1.17
N ILE A 73 2.50 13.05 -0.96
CA ILE A 73 2.03 12.47 0.32
C ILE A 73 3.10 12.43 1.42
N VAL A 74 4.38 12.24 1.07
CA VAL A 74 5.48 12.15 2.04
C VAL A 74 5.66 13.44 2.84
N PRO A 75 5.68 14.64 2.21
CA PRO A 75 5.77 15.90 2.96
C PRO A 75 4.55 16.15 3.85
N ARG A 76 3.34 15.71 3.46
CA ARG A 76 2.13 15.86 4.27
C ARG A 76 2.23 15.06 5.57
N PHE A 77 2.65 13.80 5.48
CA PHE A 77 2.95 12.99 6.66
C PHE A 77 4.03 13.67 7.52
N ALA A 78 5.15 14.08 6.92
CA ALA A 78 6.24 14.74 7.67
C ALA A 78 5.81 16.00 8.44
N ARG A 79 4.81 16.76 7.94
CA ARG A 79 4.25 17.95 8.59
C ARG A 79 3.11 17.66 9.56
N GLY A 80 2.72 16.40 9.74
CA GLY A 80 1.59 16.02 10.58
C GLY A 80 0.24 16.39 9.99
N GLU A 81 0.13 16.51 8.66
CA GLU A 81 -1.15 16.64 7.93
C GLU A 81 -1.80 15.26 7.71
N ALA A 82 -1.02 14.18 7.85
CA ALA A 82 -1.47 12.79 7.86
C ALA A 82 -0.81 12.06 9.04
N ASP A 83 -1.51 11.10 9.64
CA ASP A 83 -1.06 10.31 10.79
C ASP A 83 -0.57 8.91 10.39
N LEU A 84 -1.12 8.35 9.31
CA LEU A 84 -0.74 7.05 8.76
C LEU A 84 -0.47 7.17 7.27
N LEU A 85 0.61 6.52 6.80
CA LEU A 85 1.01 6.53 5.40
C LEU A 85 1.02 5.12 4.79
N LEU A 86 0.23 4.92 3.73
CA LEU A 86 0.25 3.70 2.90
C LEU A 86 0.95 3.99 1.57
N ILE A 87 2.19 3.54 1.44
CA ILE A 87 3.11 3.91 0.35
C ILE A 87 3.95 2.70 -0.10
N HIS A 88 4.67 2.80 -1.20
CA HIS A 88 5.74 1.84 -1.48
C HIS A 88 6.90 2.01 -0.50
N GLY A 89 7.47 0.90 -0.03
CA GLY A 89 8.72 0.94 0.73
C GLY A 89 9.87 1.45 -0.15
N GLY A 90 10.72 2.33 0.39
CA GLY A 90 11.79 2.95 -0.39
C GLY A 90 12.64 3.95 0.41
N SER A 91 13.48 4.69 -0.31
CA SER A 91 14.37 5.70 0.29
C SER A 91 13.60 6.75 1.09
N GLU A 92 12.40 7.13 0.66
CA GLU A 92 11.58 8.13 1.33
C GLU A 92 11.10 7.65 2.72
N THR A 93 10.68 6.38 2.82
CA THR A 93 10.22 5.82 4.10
C THR A 93 11.39 5.65 5.07
N PHE A 94 12.56 5.23 4.59
CA PHE A 94 13.78 5.17 5.40
C PHE A 94 14.25 6.56 5.85
N ALA A 95 14.15 7.57 4.99
CA ALA A 95 14.48 8.95 5.35
C ALA A 95 13.55 9.50 6.45
N LEU A 96 12.25 9.17 6.40
CA LEU A 96 11.31 9.52 7.47
C LEU A 96 11.69 8.85 8.79
N GLN A 97 12.00 7.55 8.78
CA GLN A 97 12.43 6.82 9.98
C GLN A 97 13.75 7.36 10.55
N ALA A 98 14.74 7.63 9.69
CA ALA A 98 16.03 8.19 10.10
C ALA A 98 15.88 9.56 10.78
N ARG A 99 14.87 10.34 10.39
CA ARG A 99 14.52 11.63 11.01
C ARG A 99 13.63 11.51 12.25
N GLY A 100 13.25 10.30 12.66
CA GLY A 100 12.31 10.04 13.75
C GLY A 100 10.85 10.42 13.43
N LEU A 101 10.55 10.83 12.21
CA LEU A 101 9.20 11.17 11.75
C LEU A 101 8.41 9.91 11.39
N GLY A 102 9.08 8.88 10.88
CA GLY A 102 8.54 7.54 10.66
C GLY A 102 8.81 6.63 11.86
N GLY A 103 7.81 5.85 12.26
CA GLY A 103 7.87 4.86 13.33
C GLY A 103 8.02 3.45 12.77
N GLN A 104 7.21 2.52 13.29
CA GLN A 104 7.19 1.15 12.79
C GLN A 104 6.70 1.13 11.33
N MET A 105 7.40 0.35 10.50
CA MET A 105 7.08 0.17 9.09
C MET A 105 6.78 -1.31 8.84
N ARG A 106 5.58 -1.61 8.33
CA ARG A 106 5.16 -2.98 8.07
C ARG A 106 4.70 -3.17 6.64
N VAL A 107 5.18 -4.22 5.99
CA VAL A 107 4.64 -4.65 4.70
C VAL A 107 3.22 -5.13 4.94
N TRP A 108 2.29 -4.71 4.08
CA TRP A 108 0.88 -5.13 4.17
C TRP A 108 0.33 -5.71 2.87
N GLY A 109 1.03 -5.50 1.77
CA GLY A 109 0.63 -6.01 0.46
C GLY A 109 1.63 -5.62 -0.61
N PHE A 110 1.28 -5.94 -1.85
CA PHE A 110 2.14 -5.75 -3.01
C PHE A 110 1.35 -5.29 -4.22
N ASN A 111 1.95 -4.50 -5.10
CA ASN A 111 1.49 -4.40 -6.49
C ASN A 111 2.42 -5.19 -7.41
N GLU A 112 1.96 -5.48 -8.62
CA GLU A 112 2.80 -6.06 -9.66
C GLU A 112 3.30 -5.02 -10.67
N HIS A 113 4.46 -5.30 -11.24
CA HIS A 113 4.92 -4.77 -12.52
C HIS A 113 4.65 -5.80 -13.60
N VAL A 114 4.48 -5.32 -14.82
CA VAL A 114 4.19 -6.11 -16.00
C VAL A 114 5.22 -5.83 -17.08
N LEU A 115 5.46 -6.82 -17.94
CA LEU A 115 6.26 -6.64 -19.15
C LEU A 115 5.32 -6.28 -20.29
N VAL A 116 5.56 -5.11 -20.88
CA VAL A 116 4.86 -4.62 -22.05
C VAL A 116 5.81 -4.69 -23.24
N GLY A 117 5.30 -5.00 -24.42
CA GLY A 117 6.09 -5.04 -25.65
C GLY A 117 5.20 -5.11 -26.89
N PRO A 118 5.81 -5.22 -28.09
CA PRO A 118 5.07 -5.30 -29.35
C PRO A 118 4.08 -6.47 -29.37
N ALA A 119 2.90 -6.25 -29.93
CA ALA A 119 1.88 -7.30 -30.08
C ALA A 119 2.38 -8.51 -30.89
N GLU A 120 3.34 -8.34 -31.80
CA GLU A 120 3.93 -9.48 -32.53
C GLU A 120 4.86 -10.33 -31.66
N ASP A 121 5.33 -9.79 -30.52
CA ASP A 121 6.24 -10.44 -29.57
C ASP A 121 7.45 -11.13 -30.24
N PRO A 122 8.35 -10.39 -30.92
CA PRO A 122 9.47 -10.96 -31.66
C PRO A 122 10.46 -11.76 -30.79
N ALA A 123 10.52 -11.50 -29.48
CA ALA A 123 11.31 -12.28 -28.52
C ALA A 123 10.52 -13.46 -27.90
N GLY A 124 9.23 -13.63 -28.20
CA GLY A 124 8.43 -14.73 -27.70
C GLY A 124 8.28 -14.78 -26.16
N VAL A 125 8.14 -13.63 -25.50
CA VAL A 125 8.06 -13.54 -24.03
C VAL A 125 6.71 -14.01 -23.47
N ARG A 126 5.62 -14.06 -24.26
CA ARG A 126 4.30 -14.54 -23.77
C ARG A 126 4.34 -15.97 -23.22
N GLY A 127 5.20 -16.81 -23.78
CA GLY A 127 5.40 -18.20 -23.33
C GLY A 127 6.48 -18.36 -22.26
N ALA A 128 6.95 -17.27 -21.65
CA ALA A 128 7.94 -17.33 -20.58
C ALA A 128 7.30 -17.78 -19.26
N ALA A 129 7.97 -18.66 -18.53
CA ALA A 129 7.47 -19.14 -17.24
C ALA A 129 7.54 -18.09 -16.12
N ASP A 130 8.49 -17.16 -16.23
CA ASP A 130 8.68 -16.06 -15.28
C ASP A 130 9.41 -14.88 -15.95
N GLY A 131 9.57 -13.77 -15.21
CA GLY A 131 10.23 -12.57 -15.74
C GLY A 131 11.71 -12.78 -16.08
N ALA A 132 12.40 -13.72 -15.43
CA ALA A 132 13.80 -13.99 -15.72
C ALA A 132 13.94 -14.75 -17.05
N GLU A 133 13.03 -15.68 -17.34
CA GLU A 133 12.94 -16.33 -18.64
C GLU A 133 12.59 -15.34 -19.76
N ALA A 134 11.63 -14.44 -19.53
CA ALA A 134 11.31 -13.39 -20.51
C ALA A 134 12.54 -12.52 -20.81
N PHE A 135 13.32 -12.17 -19.80
CA PHE A 135 14.55 -11.39 -19.96
C PHE A 135 15.64 -12.16 -20.72
N ARG A 136 15.79 -13.48 -20.51
CA ARG A 136 16.67 -14.33 -21.33
C ARG A 136 16.28 -14.32 -22.79
N ARG A 137 14.98 -14.40 -23.09
CA ARG A 137 14.48 -14.37 -24.47
C ARG A 137 14.72 -13.02 -25.14
N ILE A 138 14.43 -11.91 -24.45
CA ILE A 138 14.72 -10.55 -24.96
C ILE A 138 16.20 -10.40 -25.30
N ALA A 139 17.09 -10.82 -24.40
CA ALA A 139 18.53 -10.72 -24.61
C ALA A 139 19.02 -11.63 -25.75
N ALA A 140 18.51 -12.87 -25.84
CA ALA A 140 18.86 -13.80 -26.91
C ALA A 140 18.45 -13.29 -28.30
N ALA A 141 17.30 -12.61 -28.39
CA ALA A 141 16.83 -11.97 -29.61
C ALA A 141 17.48 -10.60 -29.88
N ARG A 142 18.24 -10.05 -28.91
CA ARG A 142 18.68 -8.64 -28.88
C ARG A 142 17.53 -7.68 -29.18
N ALA A 143 16.33 -8.01 -28.68
CA ALA A 143 15.15 -7.21 -28.95
C ALA A 143 15.22 -5.88 -28.18
N PRO A 144 14.80 -4.75 -28.77
CA PRO A 144 14.88 -3.46 -28.12
C PRO A 144 14.18 -3.47 -26.76
N PHE A 145 14.86 -3.00 -25.71
CA PHE A 145 14.33 -2.90 -24.36
C PHE A 145 14.55 -1.50 -23.81
N VAL A 146 13.50 -0.81 -23.38
CA VAL A 146 13.62 0.52 -22.77
C VAL A 146 13.87 0.40 -21.27
N ALA A 147 15.02 0.91 -20.82
CA ALA A 147 15.34 1.10 -19.41
C ALA A 147 14.58 2.31 -18.84
N PHE A 148 13.35 2.07 -18.39
CA PHE A 148 12.48 3.09 -17.80
C PHE A 148 13.10 3.71 -16.53
N ARG A 149 13.09 5.05 -16.42
CA ARG A 149 13.65 5.79 -15.28
C ARG A 149 12.74 5.82 -14.05
N ASP A 150 11.57 5.19 -14.08
CA ASP A 150 10.77 4.99 -12.87
C ASP A 150 11.52 4.10 -11.88
N ALA A 151 11.66 4.56 -10.63
CA ALA A 151 12.43 3.86 -9.61
C ALA A 151 11.90 2.44 -9.33
N GLY A 152 10.58 2.24 -9.39
CA GLY A 152 9.96 0.93 -9.17
C GLY A 152 10.26 -0.03 -10.31
N SER A 153 10.06 0.42 -11.55
CA SER A 153 10.44 -0.36 -12.74
C SER A 153 11.94 -0.68 -12.76
N HIS A 154 12.79 0.30 -12.47
CA HIS A 154 14.25 0.11 -12.43
C HIS A 154 14.64 -0.96 -11.41
N GLU A 155 14.12 -0.90 -10.18
CA GLU A 155 14.36 -1.89 -9.13
C GLU A 155 14.02 -3.32 -9.58
N ILE A 156 12.87 -3.49 -10.24
CA ILE A 156 12.40 -4.78 -10.76
C ILE A 156 13.32 -5.28 -11.87
N VAL A 157 13.64 -4.42 -12.84
CA VAL A 157 14.49 -4.72 -13.99
C VAL A 157 15.88 -5.16 -13.53
N GLN A 158 16.51 -4.47 -12.58
CA GLN A 158 17.82 -4.86 -12.03
C GLN A 158 17.79 -6.24 -11.38
N ARG A 159 16.73 -6.56 -10.63
CA ARG A 159 16.56 -7.90 -10.06
C ARG A 159 16.41 -8.96 -11.13
N LEU A 160 15.64 -8.69 -12.18
CA LEU A 160 15.42 -9.62 -13.28
C LEU A 160 16.70 -9.85 -14.10
N TRP A 161 17.47 -8.81 -14.42
CA TRP A 161 18.78 -8.97 -15.08
C TRP A 161 19.70 -9.87 -14.27
N LYS A 162 19.86 -9.58 -12.98
CA LYS A 162 20.69 -10.39 -12.07
C LYS A 162 20.21 -11.83 -12.02
N ARG A 163 18.89 -12.05 -11.90
CA ARG A 163 18.31 -13.40 -11.80
C ARG A 163 18.43 -14.18 -13.11
N ALA A 164 18.37 -13.50 -14.24
CA ALA A 164 18.54 -14.09 -15.56
C ALA A 164 20.00 -14.35 -15.92
N GLY A 165 20.96 -13.81 -15.15
CA GLY A 165 22.39 -13.92 -15.45
C GLY A 165 22.81 -13.05 -16.64
N ILE A 166 22.06 -11.98 -16.93
CA ILE A 166 22.25 -11.14 -18.11
C ILE A 166 22.95 -9.85 -17.72
N ARG A 167 23.95 -9.48 -18.52
CA ARG A 167 24.51 -8.15 -18.51
C ARG A 167 23.85 -7.34 -19.64
N PRO A 168 23.10 -6.27 -19.35
CA PRO A 168 22.49 -5.45 -20.40
C PRO A 168 23.58 -4.73 -21.23
N GLU A 169 23.39 -4.68 -22.55
CA GLU A 169 24.30 -4.02 -23.51
C GLU A 169 23.60 -2.82 -24.18
N PRO A 170 24.33 -1.74 -24.49
CA PRO A 170 23.74 -0.48 -24.95
C PRO A 170 23.18 -0.51 -26.38
N ASP A 171 23.41 -1.58 -27.15
CA ASP A 171 22.94 -1.68 -28.54
C ASP A 171 21.48 -2.15 -28.64
N TRP A 172 20.96 -2.88 -27.64
CA TRP A 172 19.55 -3.27 -27.56
C TRP A 172 18.85 -2.75 -26.30
N VAL A 173 19.58 -2.27 -25.29
CA VAL A 173 19.00 -1.58 -24.14
C VAL A 173 19.00 -0.07 -24.37
N LEU A 174 17.81 0.47 -24.61
CA LEU A 174 17.55 1.87 -24.91
C LEU A 174 17.30 2.66 -23.62
N LEU A 175 17.78 3.90 -23.57
CA LEU A 175 17.46 4.80 -22.46
C LEU A 175 16.04 5.37 -22.63
N ASP A 176 15.32 5.49 -21.52
CA ASP A 176 14.11 6.30 -21.46
C ASP A 176 14.46 7.79 -21.66
N ARG A 177 13.90 8.35 -22.74
CA ARG A 177 14.04 9.73 -23.21
C ARG A 177 12.71 10.49 -23.17
N SER A 178 11.67 9.90 -22.58
CA SER A 178 10.37 10.57 -22.44
C SER A 178 10.53 11.85 -21.62
N GLU A 179 9.78 12.90 -21.98
CA GLU A 179 9.73 14.10 -21.15
C GLU A 179 8.97 13.80 -19.86
N ARG A 180 7.91 12.99 -19.98
CA ARG A 180 7.05 12.59 -18.87
C ARG A 180 7.01 11.08 -18.70
N PRO A 181 6.99 10.55 -17.46
CA PRO A 181 6.90 9.10 -17.21
C PRO A 181 5.67 8.42 -17.85
N GLN A 182 4.60 9.17 -18.14
CA GLN A 182 3.39 8.62 -18.75
C GLN A 182 3.56 8.26 -20.24
N GLU A 183 4.58 8.80 -20.90
CA GLU A 183 4.86 8.62 -22.32
C GLU A 183 5.77 7.43 -22.59
N ILE A 184 6.18 6.69 -21.56
CA ILE A 184 7.12 5.58 -21.68
C ILE A 184 6.66 4.52 -22.70
N LEU A 185 5.35 4.22 -22.72
CA LEU A 185 4.79 3.26 -23.67
C LEU A 185 4.70 3.84 -25.09
N ALA A 186 4.57 5.16 -25.25
CA ALA A 186 4.64 5.81 -26.56
C ALA A 186 6.07 5.74 -27.12
N GLN A 187 7.09 5.98 -26.30
CA GLN A 187 8.49 5.76 -26.69
C GLN A 187 8.73 4.30 -27.07
N ALA A 188 8.31 3.36 -26.22
CA ALA A 188 8.49 1.94 -26.49
C ALA A 188 7.77 1.51 -27.79
N ALA A 189 6.60 2.06 -28.09
CA ALA A 189 5.87 1.80 -29.33
C ALA A 189 6.66 2.25 -30.56
N GLN A 190 7.16 3.50 -30.56
CA GLN A 190 7.98 4.05 -31.65
C GLN A 190 9.23 3.22 -31.92
N GLN A 191 9.79 2.61 -30.87
CA GLN A 191 11.02 1.83 -30.93
C GLN A 191 10.77 0.32 -31.06
N ARG A 192 9.49 -0.10 -31.14
CA ARG A 192 9.06 -1.50 -31.09
C ARG A 192 9.75 -2.28 -29.95
N ALA A 193 9.79 -1.68 -28.78
CA ALA A 193 10.60 -2.12 -27.65
C ALA A 193 9.76 -2.72 -26.52
N TYR A 194 10.41 -3.59 -25.76
CA TYR A 194 9.91 -4.12 -24.50
C TYR A 194 10.21 -3.13 -23.36
N VAL A 195 9.34 -3.10 -22.34
CA VAL A 195 9.54 -2.27 -21.15
C VAL A 195 8.78 -2.84 -19.96
N VAL A 196 9.36 -2.71 -18.76
CA VAL A 196 8.68 -3.07 -17.51
C VAL A 196 8.03 -1.82 -16.90
N VAL A 197 6.74 -1.89 -16.61
CA VAL A 197 5.95 -0.79 -16.02
C VAL A 197 5.05 -1.29 -14.90
N GLY A 198 4.53 -0.39 -14.06
CA GLY A 198 3.54 -0.76 -13.04
C GLY A 198 2.23 -1.26 -13.67
N GLY A 199 1.69 -2.38 -13.17
CA GLY A 199 0.51 -3.03 -13.74
C GLY A 199 -0.75 -2.16 -13.69
N ILE A 200 -1.02 -1.49 -12.56
CA ILE A 200 -2.20 -0.62 -12.41
C ILE A 200 -2.17 0.56 -13.41
N PRO A 201 -1.10 1.39 -13.51
CA PRO A 201 -1.05 2.44 -14.53
C PRO A 201 -1.21 1.94 -15.98
N ALA A 202 -0.70 0.75 -16.30
CA ALA A 202 -0.86 0.15 -17.62
C ALA A 202 -2.31 -0.31 -17.88
N ALA A 203 -2.91 -1.04 -16.94
CA ALA A 203 -4.26 -1.58 -17.07
C ALA A 203 -5.36 -0.51 -17.11
N PHE A 204 -5.17 0.59 -16.38
CA PHE A 204 -6.14 1.70 -16.31
C PHE A 204 -5.85 2.82 -17.33
N GLY A 205 -5.01 2.55 -18.33
CA GLY A 205 -4.80 3.44 -19.47
C GLY A 205 -4.08 4.75 -19.15
N LYS A 206 -3.39 4.83 -18.00
CA LYS A 206 -2.52 5.97 -17.67
C LYS A 206 -1.23 5.95 -18.48
N LEU A 207 -0.80 4.75 -18.90
CA LEU A 207 0.27 4.53 -19.84
C LEU A 207 -0.34 4.03 -21.15
N ARG A 208 0.04 4.63 -22.28
CA ARG A 208 -0.48 4.24 -23.61
C ARG A 208 0.65 4.18 -24.63
N GLY A 209 0.60 3.16 -25.48
CA GLY A 209 1.49 2.96 -26.61
C GLY A 209 0.76 2.13 -27.66
N GLU A 210 0.67 2.64 -28.89
CA GLU A 210 0.00 1.93 -29.99
C GLU A 210 0.78 0.66 -30.37
N GLY A 211 0.05 -0.44 -30.61
CA GLY A 211 0.67 -1.73 -30.97
C GLY A 211 1.43 -2.43 -29.83
N LEU A 212 1.34 -1.92 -28.59
CA LEU A 212 1.90 -2.57 -27.41
C LEU A 212 0.84 -3.29 -26.59
N GLU A 213 1.22 -4.43 -26.00
CA GLU A 213 0.38 -5.23 -25.12
C GLU A 213 1.11 -5.62 -23.84
N ILE A 214 0.36 -5.94 -22.80
CA ILE A 214 0.91 -6.63 -21.62
C ILE A 214 1.19 -8.08 -22.04
N LEU A 215 2.47 -8.42 -22.18
CA LEU A 215 2.91 -9.75 -22.65
C LEU A 215 3.21 -10.72 -21.50
N LEU A 216 3.56 -10.20 -20.33
CA LEU A 216 3.79 -11.00 -19.12
C LEU A 216 3.29 -10.27 -17.88
N ARG A 217 2.55 -10.99 -17.04
CA ARG A 217 2.08 -10.56 -15.71
C ARG A 217 2.01 -11.76 -14.75
N GLY A 218 1.87 -11.52 -13.45
CA GLY A 218 1.66 -12.56 -12.44
C GLY A 218 2.93 -13.16 -11.81
N ASP A 219 4.13 -12.84 -12.29
CA ASP A 219 5.36 -13.28 -11.61
C ASP A 219 5.54 -12.53 -10.27
N ARG A 220 5.54 -13.29 -9.17
CA ARG A 220 5.74 -12.77 -7.81
C ARG A 220 7.02 -11.96 -7.66
N ARG A 221 8.05 -12.22 -8.48
CA ARG A 221 9.33 -11.48 -8.47
C ARG A 221 9.20 -10.06 -9.06
N MET A 222 8.17 -9.84 -9.86
CA MET A 222 7.83 -8.54 -10.43
C MET A 222 6.95 -7.71 -9.48
N ARG A 223 6.76 -8.16 -8.24
CA ARG A 223 5.98 -7.41 -7.25
C ARG A 223 6.84 -6.47 -6.41
N ARG A 224 6.25 -5.35 -6.00
CA ARG A 224 6.85 -4.38 -5.06
C ARG A 224 5.99 -4.25 -3.82
N ALA A 225 6.65 -4.09 -2.67
CA ALA A 225 5.98 -3.99 -1.39
C ALA A 225 5.30 -2.62 -1.23
N TYR A 226 4.06 -2.65 -0.77
CA TYR A 226 3.47 -1.56 -0.04
C TYR A 226 3.78 -1.72 1.45
N VAL A 227 4.08 -0.61 2.09
CA VAL A 227 4.31 -0.50 3.53
C VAL A 227 3.30 0.46 4.15
N ALA A 228 2.98 0.19 5.40
CA ALA A 228 2.28 1.09 6.28
C ALA A 228 3.33 1.67 7.23
N LEU A 229 3.46 2.99 7.21
CA LEU A 229 4.39 3.72 8.07
C LEU A 229 3.60 4.44 9.16
N GLU A 230 3.79 3.98 10.39
CA GLU A 230 3.24 4.60 11.60
C GLU A 230 4.00 5.89 11.94
N PRO A 231 3.40 6.83 12.69
CA PRO A 231 4.08 8.06 13.09
C PRO A 231 5.19 7.79 14.10
N GLY A 232 6.39 8.31 13.83
CA GLY A 232 7.58 8.16 14.68
C GLY A 232 7.61 9.15 15.86
N PRO A 233 8.56 9.02 16.81
CA PRO A 233 8.58 9.83 18.02
C PRO A 233 8.68 11.34 17.79
N ALA A 234 9.30 11.78 16.69
CA ALA A 234 9.40 13.20 16.31
C ALA A 234 8.20 13.69 15.47
N HIS A 235 7.28 12.81 15.09
CA HIS A 235 6.09 13.17 14.31
C HIS A 235 5.10 14.01 15.14
N PRO A 236 4.38 14.99 14.56
CA PRO A 236 3.38 15.80 15.29
C PRO A 236 2.10 15.07 15.72
N ALA A 237 2.01 13.75 15.53
CA ALA A 237 0.79 12.99 15.80
C ALA A 237 0.52 12.90 17.31
N SER A 238 -0.74 13.04 17.69
CA SER A 238 -1.21 12.87 19.06
C SER A 238 -1.00 11.44 19.57
N ALA A 239 -1.08 11.23 20.89
CA ALA A 239 -1.03 9.90 21.47
C ALA A 239 -2.14 8.98 20.92
N THR A 240 -3.37 9.50 20.83
CA THR A 240 -4.52 8.79 20.27
C THR A 240 -4.29 8.40 18.80
N ALA A 241 -3.80 9.32 17.96
CA ALA A 241 -3.52 9.01 16.56
C ALA A 241 -2.44 7.92 16.39
N ARG A 242 -1.46 7.85 17.30
CA ARG A 242 -0.43 6.80 17.31
C ARG A 242 -1.02 5.43 17.66
N GLU A 243 -1.88 5.38 18.66
CA GLU A 243 -2.58 4.15 19.07
C GLU A 243 -3.52 3.65 17.97
N ASP A 244 -4.27 4.57 17.36
CA ASP A 244 -5.18 4.25 16.26
C ASP A 244 -4.44 3.80 15.01
N ALA A 245 -3.33 4.47 14.64
CA ALA A 245 -2.46 4.03 13.55
C ALA A 245 -1.96 2.61 13.79
N ARG A 246 -1.48 2.29 15.00
CA ARG A 246 -1.05 0.94 15.35
C ARG A 246 -2.17 -0.07 15.21
N ARG A 247 -3.36 0.23 15.73
CA ARG A 247 -4.53 -0.67 15.66
C ARG A 247 -4.94 -0.96 14.22
N VAL A 248 -4.93 0.06 13.37
CA VAL A 248 -5.24 -0.06 11.94
C VAL A 248 -4.20 -0.92 11.22
N VAL A 249 -2.91 -0.70 11.49
CA VAL A 249 -1.85 -1.49 10.86
C VAL A 249 -1.81 -2.93 11.39
N ASP A 250 -2.04 -3.15 12.69
CA ASP A 250 -2.17 -4.48 13.31
C ASP A 250 -3.30 -5.28 12.64
N TYR A 251 -4.46 -4.66 12.46
CA TYR A 251 -5.58 -5.28 11.75
C TYR A 251 -5.22 -5.56 10.30
N LEU A 252 -4.69 -4.57 9.58
CA LEU A 252 -4.36 -4.68 8.15
C LEU A 252 -3.42 -5.87 7.85
N VAL A 253 -2.47 -6.16 8.73
CA VAL A 253 -1.52 -7.30 8.56
C VAL A 253 -2.01 -8.61 9.20
N SER A 254 -3.14 -8.58 9.91
CA SER A 254 -3.74 -9.78 10.51
C SER A 254 -4.42 -10.67 9.46
N ALA A 255 -4.79 -11.91 9.84
CA ALA A 255 -5.54 -12.79 8.96
C ALA A 255 -6.88 -12.19 8.50
N ALA A 256 -7.60 -11.50 9.40
CA ALA A 256 -8.87 -10.85 9.08
C ALA A 256 -8.68 -9.68 8.10
N GLY A 257 -7.71 -8.80 8.36
CA GLY A 257 -7.42 -7.68 7.47
C GLY A 257 -6.89 -8.11 6.11
N GLN A 258 -6.13 -9.20 6.03
CA GLN A 258 -5.69 -9.78 4.76
C GLN A 258 -6.84 -10.41 3.97
N ALA A 259 -7.82 -11.02 4.66
CA ALA A 259 -9.05 -11.49 4.01
C ALA A 259 -9.89 -10.33 3.48
N ASP A 260 -10.00 -9.24 4.24
CA ASP A 260 -10.67 -8.01 3.81
C ASP A 260 -9.97 -7.33 2.62
N LEU A 261 -8.63 -7.32 2.61
CA LEU A 261 -7.84 -6.84 1.48
C LEU A 261 -8.15 -7.66 0.22
N ALA A 262 -8.16 -8.99 0.33
CA ALA A 262 -8.49 -9.87 -0.80
C ALA A 262 -9.92 -9.67 -1.31
N ALA A 263 -10.88 -9.45 -0.42
CA ALA A 263 -12.26 -9.13 -0.78
C ALA A 263 -12.36 -7.78 -1.48
N ALA A 264 -11.71 -6.73 -0.94
CA ALA A 264 -11.66 -5.40 -1.55
C ALA A 264 -11.03 -5.41 -2.94
N ASP A 265 -9.96 -6.19 -3.13
CA ASP A 265 -9.30 -6.38 -4.41
C ASP A 265 -10.19 -7.10 -5.43
N THR A 266 -10.87 -8.17 -5.00
CA THR A 266 -11.82 -8.92 -5.83
C THR A 266 -12.99 -8.04 -6.28
N GLU A 267 -13.59 -7.29 -5.36
CA GLU A 267 -14.69 -6.36 -5.66
C GLU A 267 -14.27 -5.20 -6.59
N ALA A 268 -12.98 -4.88 -6.65
CA ALA A 268 -12.42 -3.88 -7.54
C ALA A 268 -12.03 -4.46 -8.92
N GLY A 269 -12.36 -5.71 -9.20
CA GLY A 269 -12.03 -6.39 -10.46
C GLY A 269 -10.55 -6.74 -10.58
N GLY A 270 -9.90 -7.04 -9.45
CA GLY A 270 -8.50 -7.46 -9.36
C GLY A 270 -8.17 -8.76 -10.11
N PRO A 271 -6.90 -9.18 -10.08
CA PRO A 271 -5.94 -8.79 -9.05
C PRO A 271 -5.20 -7.48 -9.31
N TRP A 272 -5.19 -6.58 -8.33
CA TRP A 272 -4.44 -5.31 -8.36
C TRP A 272 -3.48 -5.15 -7.18
N ILE A 273 -3.91 -5.57 -5.99
CA ILE A 273 -3.13 -5.55 -4.75
C ILE A 273 -3.13 -6.95 -4.14
N TYR A 274 -1.93 -7.50 -4.02
CA TYR A 274 -1.71 -8.84 -3.50
C TYR A 274 -1.40 -8.80 -2.00
N GLY A 275 -2.00 -9.70 -1.23
CA GLY A 275 -1.74 -9.83 0.21
C GLY A 275 -0.38 -10.44 0.56
N LEU A 276 -0.13 -10.65 1.86
CA LEU A 276 1.16 -11.10 2.39
C LEU A 276 1.59 -12.49 1.92
N ALA A 277 0.64 -13.41 1.69
CA ALA A 277 0.92 -14.76 1.16
C ALA A 277 1.59 -14.72 -0.24
N GLU A 278 1.35 -13.62 -0.95
CA GLU A 278 1.78 -13.38 -2.31
C GLU A 278 3.12 -12.60 -2.38
N ALA A 279 3.89 -12.55 -1.29
CA ALA A 279 5.18 -11.88 -1.25
C ALA A 279 6.16 -12.39 -2.33
N PRO A 280 7.04 -11.55 -2.90
CA PRO A 280 8.16 -12.01 -3.70
C PRO A 280 9.00 -13.04 -2.93
N PRO A 281 9.56 -14.08 -3.58
CA PRO A 281 10.41 -15.06 -2.91
C PRO A 281 11.59 -14.48 -2.12
N ALA A 282 12.11 -13.32 -2.56
CA ALA A 282 13.19 -12.62 -1.86
C ALA A 282 12.76 -11.98 -0.53
N LEU A 283 11.46 -11.71 -0.35
CA LEU A 283 10.89 -11.11 0.86
C LEU A 283 10.23 -12.16 1.78
N SER A 284 9.89 -13.34 1.26
CA SER A 284 9.26 -14.42 2.04
C SER A 284 10.25 -15.23 2.90
N ALA A 285 11.56 -15.11 2.66
CA ALA A 285 12.57 -15.89 3.39
C ALA A 285 12.82 -15.42 4.84
N GLY A 286 12.18 -14.33 5.28
CA GLY A 286 12.42 -13.71 6.60
C GLY A 286 11.39 -14.03 7.70
N SER A 287 10.29 -14.73 7.41
CA SER A 287 9.21 -14.95 8.38
C SER A 287 9.32 -16.27 9.17
N GLY A 288 10.48 -16.93 9.20
CA GLY A 288 10.60 -18.30 9.74
C GLY A 288 11.92 -18.69 10.38
N ALA A 289 12.83 -17.77 10.71
CA ALA A 289 14.03 -18.14 11.46
C ALA A 289 14.39 -17.05 12.47
N ALA A 290 13.98 -17.28 13.73
CA ALA A 290 14.70 -16.70 14.86
C ALA A 290 16.16 -17.13 14.74
N SER A 291 17.06 -16.17 14.54
CA SER A 291 18.50 -16.40 14.56
C SER A 291 18.89 -16.90 15.96
N PRO A 292 19.60 -18.03 16.12
CA PRO A 292 20.07 -18.43 17.43
C PRO A 292 21.09 -17.40 17.91
N ALA A 293 20.85 -16.86 19.10
CA ALA A 293 21.74 -15.92 19.76
C ALA A 293 23.17 -16.47 19.77
N SER A 294 24.11 -15.68 19.26
CA SER A 294 25.54 -15.98 19.34
C SER A 294 25.98 -15.97 20.81
N PRO A 295 26.73 -16.99 21.30
CA PRO A 295 27.20 -17.00 22.67
C PRO A 295 28.29 -15.94 22.81
N ARG A 296 28.06 -14.98 23.71
CA ARG A 296 29.09 -14.04 24.15
C ARG A 296 30.26 -14.83 24.72
N ARG A 297 31.47 -14.57 24.20
CA ARG A 297 32.73 -14.85 24.88
C ARG A 297 33.11 -13.66 25.73
#